data_AF-A0A8T2P6I1-F1
#
_entry.id   AF-A0A8T2P6I1-F1
#
_cell.length_a   1.000
_cell.length_b   1.000
_cell.length_c   1.000
_cell.angle_alpha   90.00
_cell.angle_beta   90.00
_cell.angle_gamma   90.00
#
_symmetry.space_group_name_H-M   'P 1'
#
loop_
_entity.id
_entity.type
_entity.pdbx_description
1 polymer ?
#
loop_
_entity_poly.entity_id
_entity_poly.type
_entity_poly.pdbx_seq_one_letter_code
_entity_poly.pdbx_strand_id
1 'polypeptide(L)'
;MMDHRDGQIYGPYSDLFSFLMASVKGALSTEKGSCSSSSSPEEQLEYRDASEDLEKWKRKVEEAEDEKSKLLLEKLESEDQKKQAQKEVLSLMALQKNSEASSMDMKKEQEDAISDLMKRNRALTDQLKKCEAILKSKRAEHAALQQKFKINAEIPEKKMVFVRMEKGEMEDTCSVFSINQTPFFVLKGCEALITFEEDEVATKILKQDKCPVMFGKKMVNVKPRPVKLGPSVKFEIHMKVAKKKIRFSNALPVLPEERMRDRLEVSFSKVSRGGGEVDKVAYDKDTGSGQIFFLNSGDQISVFL
;
A
#
# COMPACT_ATOMS: atom_id res chain seq x y z
N MET A 1 21.39 27.46 43.20
CA MET A 1 21.76 28.55 44.12
C MET A 1 20.50 29.36 44.40
N MET A 2 19.79 29.05 45.47
CA MET A 2 18.68 29.87 45.96
C MET A 2 18.83 29.96 47.48
N ASP A 3 19.11 31.18 47.92
CA ASP A 3 19.48 31.56 49.27
C ASP A 3 18.44 31.12 50.31
N HIS A 4 18.90 30.36 51.29
CA HIS A 4 18.21 30.19 52.56
C HIS A 4 18.39 31.50 53.36
N ARG A 5 17.35 32.33 53.37
CA ARG A 5 17.23 33.40 54.36
C ARG A 5 16.46 32.84 55.56
N ASP A 6 17.21 32.35 56.54
CA ASP A 6 16.73 32.11 57.89
C ASP A 6 16.26 33.44 58.50
N GLY A 7 14.96 33.67 58.45
CA GLY A 7 14.30 34.77 59.15
C GLY A 7 14.12 34.41 60.61
N GLN A 8 15.18 34.52 61.41
CA GLN A 8 15.07 34.61 62.87
C GLN A 8 14.39 35.93 63.22
N ILE A 9 13.06 35.90 63.40
CA ILE A 9 12.33 37.01 64.03
C ILE A 9 12.23 36.70 65.52
N TYR A 10 13.34 36.89 66.23
CA TYR A 10 13.28 37.24 67.64
C TYR A 10 13.02 38.76 67.69
N GLY A 11 11.77 39.15 67.94
CA GLY A 11 11.42 40.55 68.14
C GLY A 11 12.05 41.09 69.42
N PRO A 12 12.43 42.37 69.49
CA PRO A 12 13.17 42.99 70.62
C PRO A 12 12.37 43.05 71.95
N TYR A 13 11.18 42.45 71.99
CA TYR A 13 10.26 42.49 73.13
C TYR A 13 10.31 41.23 74.01
N SER A 14 10.90 40.11 73.56
CA SER A 14 11.00 38.89 74.40
C SER A 14 11.93 39.10 75.61
N ASP A 15 13.02 39.85 75.41
CA ASP A 15 14.01 40.11 76.45
C ASP A 15 13.49 41.10 77.49
N LEU A 16 12.72 42.11 77.07
CA LEU A 16 12.10 43.10 77.95
C LEU A 16 11.01 42.48 78.84
N PHE A 17 10.19 41.58 78.29
CA PHE A 17 9.14 40.92 79.07
C PHE A 17 9.73 39.91 80.07
N SER A 18 10.77 39.16 79.67
CA SER A 18 11.49 38.25 80.56
C SER A 18 12.20 39.01 81.69
N PHE A 19 12.78 40.17 81.40
CA PHE A 19 13.40 41.06 82.40
C PHE A 19 12.37 41.66 83.36
N LEU A 20 11.20 42.09 82.87
CA LEU A 20 10.12 42.64 83.70
C LEU A 20 9.54 41.57 84.65
N MET A 21 9.29 40.36 84.14
CA MET A 21 8.76 39.25 84.94
C MET A 21 9.79 38.73 85.96
N ALA A 22 11.09 38.74 85.61
CA ALA A 22 12.17 38.43 86.55
C ALA A 22 12.29 39.49 87.66
N SER A 23 12.10 40.77 87.33
CA SER A 23 12.12 41.88 88.29
C SER A 23 10.95 41.80 89.28
N VAL A 24 9.74 41.45 88.81
CA VAL A 24 8.55 41.24 89.66
C VAL A 24 8.71 39.99 90.56
N LYS A 25 9.27 38.89 90.06
CA LYS A 25 9.59 37.70 90.88
C LYS A 25 10.67 37.97 91.93
N GLY A 26 11.64 38.83 91.61
CA GLY A 26 12.66 39.31 92.53
C GLY A 26 12.07 40.12 93.69
N ALA A 27 11.12 41.01 93.40
CA ALA A 27 10.45 41.84 94.41
C ALA A 27 9.60 41.03 95.40
N LEU A 28 8.95 39.94 94.95
CA LEU A 28 8.11 39.07 95.79
C LEU A 28 8.89 38.12 96.72
N SER A 29 10.21 37.95 96.52
CA SER A 29 11.04 37.03 97.33
C SER A 29 11.71 37.70 98.54
N THR A 30 11.59 39.01 98.72
CA THR A 30 12.29 39.78 99.79
C THR A 30 11.42 40.26 100.96
N GLU A 31 10.15 39.87 101.06
CA GLU A 31 9.33 40.17 102.24
C GLU A 31 8.88 38.89 102.98
N LYS A 32 9.77 38.37 103.83
CA LYS A 32 9.37 37.63 105.03
C LYS A 32 9.77 38.45 106.25
N GLY A 33 9.02 39.52 106.49
CA GLY A 33 9.09 40.35 107.69
C GLY A 33 7.70 40.43 108.32
N SER A 34 7.55 39.80 109.48
CA SER A 34 6.34 39.78 110.30
C SER A 34 5.95 41.18 110.77
N CYS A 35 4.74 41.66 110.47
CA CYS A 35 4.07 42.70 111.27
C CYS A 35 2.55 42.72 111.00
N SER A 36 1.79 42.49 112.07
CA SER A 36 0.35 42.70 112.16
C SER A 36 0.04 44.19 112.31
N SER A 37 -0.69 44.78 111.36
CA SER A 37 -1.33 46.09 111.53
C SER A 37 -2.53 46.25 110.60
N SER A 38 -3.60 46.82 111.14
CA SER A 38 -4.91 47.11 110.55
C SER A 38 -4.82 48.01 109.30
N SER A 39 -5.37 47.56 108.17
CA SER A 39 -5.42 48.31 106.90
C SER A 39 -6.68 49.18 106.76
N SER A 40 -6.53 50.32 106.09
CA SER A 40 -7.60 51.29 105.75
C SER A 40 -8.54 50.73 104.66
N PRO A 41 -9.85 51.07 104.65
CA PRO A 41 -10.81 50.61 103.63
C PRO A 41 -10.43 50.91 102.18
N GLU A 42 -9.63 51.96 101.93
CA GLU A 42 -9.18 52.37 100.59
C GLU A 42 -8.07 51.44 100.04
N GLU A 43 -7.11 51.04 100.87
CA GLU A 43 -6.01 50.13 100.48
C GLU A 43 -6.51 48.71 100.17
N GLN A 44 -7.56 48.25 100.86
CA GLN A 44 -8.19 46.94 100.58
C GLN A 44 -8.98 46.94 99.27
N LEU A 45 -9.54 48.09 98.86
CA LEU A 45 -10.27 48.23 97.61
C LEU A 45 -9.32 48.29 96.41
N GLU A 46 -8.23 49.09 96.50
CA GLU A 46 -7.19 49.15 95.48
C GLU A 46 -6.49 47.80 95.27
N TYR A 47 -6.22 47.06 96.35
CA TYR A 47 -5.66 45.71 96.25
C TYR A 47 -6.61 44.73 95.55
N ARG A 48 -7.93 44.89 95.75
CA ARG A 48 -8.95 44.08 95.09
C ARG A 48 -9.04 44.39 93.59
N ASP A 49 -9.08 45.67 93.23
CA ASP A 49 -9.11 46.12 91.83
C ASP A 49 -7.83 45.68 91.08
N ALA A 50 -6.66 45.82 91.72
CA ALA A 50 -5.39 45.34 91.17
C ALA A 50 -5.34 43.81 90.99
N SER A 51 -5.97 43.05 91.90
CA SER A 51 -6.06 41.60 91.79
C SER A 51 -6.98 41.16 90.64
N GLU A 52 -8.12 41.83 90.45
CA GLU A 52 -9.05 41.56 89.35
C GLU A 52 -8.42 41.90 87.99
N ASP A 53 -7.70 43.03 87.91
CA ASP A 53 -6.94 43.39 86.71
C ASP A 53 -5.81 42.39 86.42
N LEU A 54 -5.10 41.90 87.44
CA LEU A 54 -4.08 40.86 87.28
C LEU A 54 -4.69 39.57 86.69
N GLU A 55 -5.84 39.12 87.17
CA GLU A 55 -6.53 37.95 86.62
C GLU A 55 -6.98 38.18 85.17
N LYS A 56 -7.47 39.38 84.86
CA LYS A 56 -7.83 39.76 83.49
C LYS A 56 -6.63 39.74 82.55
N TRP A 57 -5.48 40.25 82.99
CA TRP A 57 -4.24 40.22 82.21
C TRP A 57 -3.71 38.79 82.05
N LYS A 58 -3.78 37.95 83.08
CA LYS A 58 -3.42 36.51 82.98
C LYS A 58 -4.26 35.80 81.93
N ARG A 59 -5.57 36.01 81.91
CA ARG A 59 -6.47 35.43 80.91
C ARG A 59 -6.14 35.88 79.49
N LYS A 60 -5.84 37.17 79.30
CA LYS A 60 -5.43 37.70 77.99
C LYS A 60 -4.11 37.11 77.51
N VAL A 61 -3.16 36.87 78.41
CA VAL A 61 -1.89 36.22 78.08
C VAL A 61 -2.13 34.78 77.65
N GLU A 62 -2.96 34.05 78.39
CA GLU A 62 -3.36 32.67 78.06
C GLU A 62 -4.07 32.60 76.69
N GLU A 63 -5.07 33.46 76.42
CA GLU A 63 -5.72 33.56 75.11
C GLU A 63 -4.73 33.88 73.99
N ALA A 64 -3.77 34.78 74.23
CA ALA A 64 -2.75 35.12 73.24
C ALA A 64 -1.77 33.95 72.99
N GLU A 65 -1.44 33.17 74.01
CA GLU A 65 -0.60 31.98 73.90
C GLU A 65 -1.31 30.84 73.16
N ASP A 66 -2.62 30.66 73.39
CA ASP A 66 -3.47 29.72 72.65
C ASP A 66 -3.59 30.11 71.17
N GLU A 67 -3.87 31.39 70.90
CA GLU A 67 -3.94 31.92 69.52
C GLU A 67 -2.60 31.77 68.80
N LYS A 68 -1.48 32.06 69.49
CA LYS A 68 -0.13 31.86 68.95
C LYS A 68 0.13 30.40 68.58
N SER A 69 -0.27 29.47 69.45
CA SER A 69 -0.09 28.03 69.22
C SER A 69 -0.93 27.54 68.03
N LYS A 70 -2.17 28.02 67.92
CA LYS A 70 -3.05 27.77 66.78
C LYS A 70 -2.47 28.28 65.46
N LEU A 71 -2.01 29.53 65.43
CA LEU A 71 -1.39 30.13 64.24
C LEU A 71 -0.09 29.40 63.83
N LEU A 72 0.68 28.90 64.79
CA LEU A 72 1.88 28.12 64.51
C LEU A 72 1.54 26.81 63.80
N LEU A 73 0.49 26.12 64.26
CA LEU A 73 0.01 24.87 63.66
C LEU A 73 -0.46 25.10 62.22
N GLU A 74 -1.28 26.13 62.00
CA GLU A 74 -1.77 26.51 60.66
C GLU A 74 -0.63 26.90 59.72
N LYS A 75 0.39 27.62 60.22
CA LYS A 75 1.60 27.95 59.46
C LYS A 75 2.35 26.69 59.02
N LEU A 76 2.54 25.72 59.92
CA LEU A 76 3.22 24.47 59.61
C LEU A 76 2.45 23.67 58.56
N GLU A 77 1.12 23.56 58.71
CA GLU A 77 0.25 22.91 57.73
C GLU A 77 0.35 23.60 56.36
N SER A 78 0.32 24.94 56.33
CA SER A 78 0.48 25.72 55.09
C SER A 78 1.86 25.53 54.45
N GLU A 79 2.94 25.49 55.24
CA GLU A 79 4.29 25.23 54.74
C GLU A 79 4.44 23.83 54.14
N ASP A 80 3.82 22.81 54.76
CA ASP A 80 3.85 21.45 54.26
C ASP A 80 3.00 21.29 52.98
N GLN A 81 1.82 21.91 52.93
CA GLN A 81 1.03 22.01 51.70
C GLN A 81 1.82 22.70 50.57
N LYS A 82 2.54 23.79 50.88
CA LYS A 82 3.36 24.50 49.91
C LYS A 82 4.49 23.62 49.37
N LYS A 83 5.20 22.88 50.24
CA LYS A 83 6.26 21.95 49.80
C LYS A 83 5.69 20.83 48.94
N GLN A 84 4.53 20.29 49.32
CA GLN A 84 3.86 19.25 48.56
C GLN A 84 3.45 19.75 47.17
N ALA A 85 2.80 20.92 47.09
CA ALA A 85 2.44 21.56 45.83
C ALA A 85 3.66 21.85 44.95
N GLN A 86 4.78 22.32 45.52
CA GLN A 86 6.03 22.54 44.78
C GLN A 86 6.58 21.23 44.18
N LYS A 87 6.54 20.14 44.94
CA LYS A 87 6.98 18.82 44.47
C LYS A 87 6.09 18.29 43.34
N GLU A 88 4.77 18.47 43.46
CA GLU A 88 3.81 18.09 42.42
C GLU A 88 4.02 18.86 41.12
N VAL A 89 4.23 20.17 41.20
CA VAL A 89 4.53 21.01 40.02
C VAL A 89 5.79 20.53 39.30
N LEU A 90 6.87 20.23 40.03
CA LEU A 90 8.11 19.71 39.43
C LEU A 90 7.90 18.34 38.76
N SER A 91 7.14 17.45 39.40
CA SER A 91 6.80 16.14 38.85
C SER A 91 5.99 16.27 37.55
N LEU A 92 4.98 17.15 37.54
CA LEU A 92 4.15 17.41 36.37
C LEU A 92 4.94 18.04 35.23
N MET A 93 5.84 18.98 35.51
CA MET A 93 6.73 19.57 34.49
C MET A 93 7.64 18.51 33.86
N ALA A 94 8.20 17.60 34.66
CA ALA A 94 9.04 16.51 34.14
C ALA A 94 8.23 15.54 33.26
N LEU A 95 7.02 15.20 33.69
CA LEU A 95 6.11 14.34 32.91
C LEU A 95 5.70 15.02 31.60
N GLN A 96 5.38 16.31 31.63
CA GLN A 96 5.05 17.10 30.44
C GLN A 96 6.23 17.11 29.46
N LYS A 97 7.44 17.39 29.93
CA LYS A 97 8.64 17.42 29.08
C LYS A 97 8.91 16.07 28.41
N ASN A 98 8.73 14.96 29.13
CA ASN A 98 8.88 13.63 28.56
C ASN A 98 7.78 13.30 27.54
N SER A 99 6.54 13.71 27.82
CA SER A 99 5.41 13.55 26.88
C SER A 99 5.62 14.35 25.60
N GLU A 100 6.09 15.60 25.71
CA GLU A 100 6.41 16.46 24.57
C GLU A 100 7.55 15.88 23.72
N ALA A 101 8.62 15.40 24.35
CA ALA A 101 9.73 14.75 23.65
C ALA A 101 9.26 13.50 22.88
N SER A 102 8.50 12.62 23.54
CA SER A 102 7.91 11.43 22.90
C SER A 102 6.97 11.78 21.75
N SER A 103 6.14 12.82 21.91
CA SER A 103 5.27 13.31 20.83
C SER A 103 6.07 13.87 19.65
N MET A 104 7.17 14.57 19.92
CA MET A 104 8.06 15.11 18.89
C MET A 104 8.76 13.99 18.10
N ASP A 105 9.26 12.97 18.79
CA ASP A 105 9.89 11.80 18.16
C ASP A 105 8.89 11.04 17.27
N MET A 106 7.68 10.79 17.77
CA MET A 106 6.61 10.15 17.00
C MET A 106 6.21 10.97 15.76
N LYS A 107 6.12 12.30 15.87
CA LYS A 107 5.84 13.18 14.72
C LYS A 107 6.94 13.12 13.68
N LYS A 108 8.20 13.12 14.11
CA LYS A 108 9.35 13.03 13.21
C LYS A 108 9.37 11.70 12.45
N GLU A 109 9.10 10.58 13.14
CA GLU A 109 9.00 9.27 12.48
C GLU A 109 7.86 9.22 11.45
N GLN A 110 6.70 9.84 11.77
CA GLN A 110 5.60 9.97 10.82
C GLN A 110 5.96 10.83 9.59
N GLU A 111 6.66 11.95 9.79
CA GLU A 111 7.14 12.82 8.71
C GLU A 111 8.12 12.08 7.78
N ASP A 112 9.06 11.34 8.36
CA ASP A 112 10.02 10.52 7.61
C ASP A 112 9.30 9.43 6.81
N ALA A 113 8.32 8.74 7.41
CA ALA A 113 7.51 7.73 6.75
C ALA A 113 6.68 8.30 5.57
N ILE A 114 6.10 9.48 5.75
CA ILE A 114 5.37 10.21 4.70
C ILE A 114 6.33 10.59 3.57
N SER A 115 7.51 11.12 3.89
CA SER A 115 8.54 11.48 2.90
C SER A 115 8.94 10.27 2.05
N ASP A 116 9.16 9.12 2.68
CA ASP A 116 9.52 7.89 1.97
C ASP A 116 8.38 7.32 1.13
N LEU A 117 7.14 7.39 1.62
CA LEU A 117 5.96 7.04 0.82
C LEU A 117 5.81 7.94 -0.40
N MET A 118 6.04 9.25 -0.26
CA MET A 118 6.02 10.17 -1.40
C MET A 118 7.09 9.83 -2.45
N LYS A 119 8.31 9.48 -2.02
CA LYS A 119 9.38 9.06 -2.94
C LYS A 119 8.98 7.79 -3.70
N ARG A 120 8.46 6.77 -3.02
CA ARG A 120 7.99 5.52 -3.66
C ARG A 120 6.84 5.78 -4.63
N ASN A 121 5.86 6.60 -4.25
CA ASN A 121 4.74 6.95 -5.13
C ASN A 121 5.21 7.67 -6.40
N ARG A 122 6.19 8.58 -6.28
CA ARG A 122 6.79 9.23 -7.45
C ARG A 122 7.48 8.21 -8.37
N ALA A 123 8.32 7.35 -7.81
CA ALA A 123 9.02 6.30 -8.58
C ALA A 123 8.04 5.35 -9.30
N LEU A 124 6.97 4.92 -8.62
CA LEU A 124 5.92 4.09 -9.20
C LEU A 124 5.18 4.82 -10.33
N THR A 125 4.89 6.11 -10.15
CA THR A 125 4.24 6.92 -11.19
C THR A 125 5.11 7.04 -12.43
N ASP A 126 6.43 7.19 -12.27
CA ASP A 126 7.37 7.26 -13.39
C ASP A 126 7.50 5.90 -14.11
N GLN A 127 7.52 4.79 -13.37
CA GLN A 127 7.47 3.44 -13.95
C GLN A 127 6.19 3.21 -14.74
N LEU A 128 5.04 3.65 -14.22
CA LEU A 128 3.75 3.49 -14.87
C LEU A 128 3.72 4.23 -16.21
N LYS A 129 4.16 5.50 -16.23
CA LYS A 129 4.30 6.29 -17.48
C LYS A 129 5.22 5.62 -18.49
N LYS A 130 6.34 5.05 -18.04
CA LYS A 130 7.27 4.32 -18.90
C LYS A 130 6.62 3.07 -19.51
N CYS A 131 5.90 2.29 -18.72
CA CYS A 131 5.17 1.11 -19.18
C CYS A 131 4.07 1.48 -20.19
N GLU A 132 3.32 2.56 -19.94
CA GLU A 132 2.29 3.06 -20.87
C GLU A 132 2.89 3.47 -22.22
N ALA A 133 4.04 4.15 -22.22
CA ALA A 133 4.73 4.54 -23.45
C ALA A 133 5.17 3.30 -24.26
N ILE A 134 5.73 2.29 -23.58
CA ILE A 134 6.12 1.01 -24.20
C ILE A 134 4.89 0.32 -24.79
N LEU A 135 3.79 0.23 -24.04
CA LEU A 135 2.54 -0.39 -24.51
C LEU A 135 1.98 0.33 -25.73
N LYS A 136 1.97 1.67 -25.73
CA LYS A 136 1.52 2.47 -26.87
C LYS A 136 2.37 2.21 -28.11
N SER A 137 3.69 2.14 -27.96
CA SER A 137 4.62 1.79 -29.05
C SER A 137 4.34 0.38 -29.59
N LYS A 138 4.23 -0.61 -28.71
CA LYS A 138 3.96 -2.00 -29.10
C LYS A 138 2.60 -2.18 -29.76
N ARG A 139 1.56 -1.47 -29.30
CA ARG A 139 0.25 -1.44 -29.95
C ARG A 139 0.32 -0.82 -31.35
N ALA A 140 1.08 0.26 -31.52
CA ALA A 140 1.29 0.87 -32.84
C ALA A 140 2.05 -0.08 -33.80
N GLU A 141 3.11 -0.74 -33.31
CA GLU A 141 3.82 -1.78 -34.07
C GLU A 141 2.87 -2.93 -34.49
N HIS A 142 2.07 -3.45 -33.55
CA HIS A 142 1.10 -4.50 -33.84
C HIS A 142 0.06 -4.05 -34.88
N ALA A 143 -0.48 -2.84 -34.75
CA ALA A 143 -1.44 -2.30 -35.71
C ALA A 143 -0.83 -2.16 -37.11
N ALA A 144 0.41 -1.67 -37.20
CA ALA A 144 1.14 -1.55 -38.47
C ALA A 144 1.40 -2.93 -39.11
N LEU A 145 1.83 -3.92 -38.32
CA LEU A 145 2.02 -5.29 -38.79
C LEU A 145 0.68 -5.90 -39.24
N GLN A 146 -0.37 -5.75 -38.45
CA GLN A 146 -1.70 -6.25 -38.77
C GLN A 146 -2.22 -5.67 -40.08
N GLN A 147 -2.00 -4.38 -40.34
CA GLN A 147 -2.35 -3.76 -41.61
C GLN A 147 -1.49 -4.30 -42.78
N LYS A 148 -0.18 -4.44 -42.58
CA LYS A 148 0.75 -4.97 -43.59
C LYS A 148 0.41 -6.42 -43.99
N PHE A 149 -0.03 -7.22 -43.04
CA PHE A 149 -0.41 -8.62 -43.24
C PHE A 149 -1.91 -8.82 -43.40
N LYS A 150 -2.70 -7.75 -43.56
CA LYS A 150 -4.13 -7.85 -43.85
C LYS A 150 -4.31 -8.31 -45.29
N ILE A 151 -4.41 -9.62 -45.47
CA ILE A 151 -4.68 -10.25 -46.75
C ILE A 151 -6.17 -10.02 -47.08
N ASN A 152 -6.45 -8.99 -47.87
CA ASN A 152 -7.73 -8.88 -48.58
C ASN A 152 -7.65 -9.78 -49.82
N ALA A 153 -7.74 -11.09 -49.63
CA ALA A 153 -7.93 -12.01 -50.74
C ALA A 153 -9.43 -12.22 -50.92
N GLU A 154 -9.98 -11.76 -52.05
CA GLU A 154 -11.20 -12.38 -52.58
C GLU A 154 -10.82 -13.82 -52.94
N ILE A 155 -11.08 -14.75 -52.03
CA ILE A 155 -10.82 -16.18 -52.24
C ILE A 155 -11.82 -16.64 -53.29
N PRO A 156 -11.38 -17.03 -54.50
CA PRO A 156 -12.30 -17.52 -55.53
C PRO A 156 -12.94 -18.82 -55.02
N GLU A 157 -14.23 -19.02 -55.29
CA GLU A 157 -14.91 -20.28 -55.00
C GLU A 157 -14.19 -21.43 -55.73
N LYS A 158 -13.46 -22.25 -54.96
CA LYS A 158 -12.71 -23.39 -55.47
C LYS A 158 -13.28 -24.67 -54.90
N LYS A 159 -13.66 -25.61 -55.78
CA LYS A 159 -14.11 -26.95 -55.38
C LYS A 159 -12.96 -27.68 -54.68
N MET A 160 -13.07 -27.83 -53.35
CA MET A 160 -12.14 -28.63 -52.56
C MET A 160 -12.51 -30.12 -52.71
N VAL A 161 -11.49 -30.95 -52.96
CA VAL A 161 -11.61 -32.40 -52.89
C VAL A 161 -10.92 -32.85 -51.61
N PHE A 162 -11.71 -33.20 -50.60
CA PHE A 162 -11.18 -33.74 -49.35
C PHE A 162 -10.85 -35.21 -49.55
N VAL A 163 -9.56 -35.54 -49.55
CA VAL A 163 -9.10 -36.93 -49.56
C VAL A 163 -8.96 -37.37 -48.11
N ARG A 164 -9.68 -38.45 -47.74
CA ARG A 164 -9.61 -39.06 -46.41
C ARG A 164 -8.23 -39.69 -46.22
N MET A 165 -7.45 -39.21 -45.26
CA MET A 165 -6.24 -39.92 -44.83
C MET A 165 -6.62 -41.13 -43.97
N GLU A 166 -5.91 -42.23 -44.17
CA GLU A 166 -6.02 -43.44 -43.36
C GLU A 166 -5.59 -43.16 -41.92
N LYS A 167 -6.25 -43.85 -40.98
CA LYS A 167 -6.05 -43.67 -39.54
C LYS A 167 -4.62 -44.03 -39.15
N GLY A 168 -3.75 -43.04 -39.05
CA GLY A 168 -2.52 -43.15 -38.28
C GLY A 168 -2.82 -43.13 -36.79
N GLU A 169 -2.37 -44.15 -36.07
CA GLU A 169 -2.39 -44.24 -34.61
C GLU A 169 -1.42 -43.20 -34.00
N MET A 170 -1.79 -41.91 -34.04
CA MET A 170 -1.13 -40.87 -33.26
C MET A 170 -2.09 -40.27 -32.23
N GLU A 171 -1.60 -40.13 -31.00
CA GLU A 171 -2.30 -39.58 -29.83
C GLU A 171 -2.80 -38.15 -30.04
N ASP A 172 -2.14 -37.37 -30.90
CA ASP A 172 -2.52 -36.02 -31.32
C ASP A 172 -2.59 -35.92 -32.85
N THR A 173 -3.60 -35.23 -33.40
CA THR A 173 -3.65 -34.94 -34.84
C THR A 173 -2.79 -33.72 -35.16
N CYS A 174 -1.71 -33.95 -35.90
CA CYS A 174 -0.91 -32.89 -36.51
C CYS A 174 -1.41 -32.69 -37.94
N SER A 175 -2.30 -31.72 -38.15
CA SER A 175 -2.80 -31.36 -39.48
C SER A 175 -1.98 -30.21 -40.04
N VAL A 176 -1.42 -30.40 -41.23
CA VAL A 176 -0.69 -29.36 -41.97
C VAL A 176 -1.56 -28.87 -43.12
N PHE A 177 -2.04 -27.64 -43.03
CA PHE A 177 -2.73 -26.98 -44.13
C PHE A 177 -1.73 -26.12 -44.89
N SER A 178 -1.58 -26.34 -46.19
CA SER A 178 -0.71 -25.53 -47.04
C SER A 178 -1.54 -24.65 -47.96
N ILE A 179 -1.34 -23.33 -47.88
CA ILE A 179 -1.86 -22.35 -48.84
C ILE A 179 -0.68 -21.91 -49.70
N ASN A 180 -0.71 -22.29 -50.97
CA ASN A 180 0.29 -21.85 -51.94
C ASN A 180 -0.25 -20.63 -52.69
N GLN A 181 0.38 -19.48 -52.52
CA GLN A 181 0.19 -18.33 -53.39
C GLN A 181 1.22 -18.40 -54.51
N THR A 182 0.75 -18.79 -55.71
CA THR A 182 1.52 -18.68 -56.94
C THR A 182 1.33 -17.28 -57.52
N PRO A 183 2.40 -16.55 -57.88
CA PRO A 183 2.27 -15.27 -58.55
C PRO A 183 1.53 -15.47 -59.88
N PHE A 184 0.50 -14.67 -60.11
CA PHE A 184 -0.20 -14.63 -61.40
C PHE A 184 0.09 -13.30 -62.09
N PHE A 185 0.33 -13.37 -63.39
CA PHE A 185 0.54 -12.20 -64.24
C PHE A 185 -0.57 -12.16 -65.28
N VAL A 186 -1.38 -11.10 -65.27
CA VAL A 186 -2.47 -10.92 -66.22
C VAL A 186 -1.91 -10.22 -67.46
N LEU A 187 -1.80 -10.97 -68.56
CA LEU A 187 -1.45 -10.41 -69.86
C LEU A 187 -2.62 -9.59 -70.39
N LYS A 188 -2.34 -8.38 -70.88
CA LYS A 188 -3.32 -7.58 -71.62
C LYS A 188 -3.40 -8.11 -73.05
N GLY A 189 -4.50 -7.81 -73.76
CA GLY A 189 -4.65 -8.18 -75.17
C GLY A 189 -3.42 -7.75 -75.98
N CYS A 190 -2.89 -8.67 -76.80
CA CYS A 190 -1.65 -8.53 -77.58
C CYS A 190 -0.31 -8.64 -76.81
N GLU A 191 -0.30 -9.18 -75.59
CA GLU A 191 0.92 -9.54 -74.86
C GLU A 191 1.12 -11.07 -74.82
N ALA A 192 2.39 -11.50 -74.73
CA ALA A 192 2.76 -12.90 -74.54
C ALA A 192 3.87 -12.99 -73.48
N LEU A 193 3.81 -14.03 -72.64
CA LEU A 193 4.86 -14.36 -71.69
C LEU A 193 5.70 -15.51 -72.25
N ILE A 194 7.01 -15.33 -72.25
CA ILE A 194 7.98 -16.33 -72.70
C ILE A 194 8.99 -16.53 -71.58
N THR A 195 9.28 -17.79 -71.27
CA THR A 195 10.28 -18.20 -70.30
C THR A 195 11.47 -18.81 -71.02
N PHE A 196 12.68 -18.48 -70.56
CA PHE A 196 13.92 -19.06 -71.06
C PHE A 196 14.54 -19.91 -69.96
N GLU A 197 15.19 -21.00 -70.34
CA GLU A 197 15.94 -21.85 -69.41
C GLU A 197 17.23 -21.16 -68.94
N GLU A 198 17.90 -20.45 -69.85
CA GLU A 198 19.13 -19.71 -69.58
C GLU A 198 18.87 -18.19 -69.47
N ASP A 199 19.36 -17.57 -68.40
CA ASP A 199 19.21 -16.11 -68.15
C ASP A 199 19.96 -15.25 -69.19
N GLU A 200 21.05 -15.77 -69.74
CA GLU A 200 21.85 -15.07 -70.77
C GLU A 200 21.03 -14.80 -72.04
N VAL A 201 20.17 -15.74 -72.42
CA VAL A 201 19.30 -15.64 -73.58
C VAL A 201 18.25 -14.55 -73.36
N ALA A 202 17.60 -14.54 -72.19
CA ALA A 202 16.63 -13.51 -71.81
C ALA A 202 17.28 -12.12 -71.82
N THR A 203 18.47 -11.99 -71.23
CA THR A 203 19.23 -10.73 -71.16
C THR A 203 19.60 -10.21 -72.55
N LYS A 204 20.00 -11.10 -73.47
CA LYS A 204 20.32 -10.72 -74.86
C LYS A 204 19.10 -10.18 -75.59
N ILE A 205 17.94 -10.79 -75.41
CA ILE A 205 16.68 -10.36 -76.04
C ILE A 205 16.21 -9.03 -75.43
N LEU A 206 16.34 -8.85 -74.11
CA LEU A 206 15.97 -7.60 -73.43
C LEU A 206 16.80 -6.39 -73.87
N LYS A 207 18.01 -6.59 -74.40
CA LYS A 207 18.85 -5.53 -74.97
C LYS A 207 18.37 -5.05 -76.35
N GLN A 208 17.49 -5.80 -77.01
CA GLN A 208 16.94 -5.43 -78.32
C GLN A 208 15.70 -4.56 -78.15
N ASP A 209 15.64 -3.41 -78.84
CA ASP A 209 14.48 -2.51 -78.77
C ASP A 209 13.26 -3.06 -79.54
N LYS A 210 13.50 -3.92 -80.54
CA LYS A 210 12.48 -4.58 -81.37
C LYS A 210 12.91 -6.01 -81.68
N CYS A 211 12.01 -6.96 -81.43
CA CYS A 211 12.17 -8.37 -81.76
C CYS A 211 11.15 -8.76 -82.85
N PRO A 212 11.59 -9.12 -84.06
CA PRO A 212 10.68 -9.60 -85.10
C PRO A 212 10.22 -11.02 -84.76
N VAL A 213 8.91 -11.21 -84.61
CA VAL A 213 8.28 -12.50 -84.34
C VAL A 213 7.33 -12.85 -85.48
N MET A 214 7.44 -14.08 -85.98
CA MET A 214 6.53 -14.60 -87.00
C MET A 214 5.20 -15.00 -86.36
N PHE A 215 4.12 -14.36 -86.79
CA PHE A 215 2.75 -14.70 -86.40
C PHE A 215 1.95 -15.09 -87.64
N GLY A 216 1.79 -16.39 -87.87
CA GLY A 216 1.23 -16.92 -89.11
C GLY A 216 2.12 -16.60 -90.32
N LYS A 217 1.59 -15.87 -91.30
CA LYS A 217 2.34 -15.42 -92.51
C LYS A 217 2.85 -13.98 -92.43
N LYS A 218 2.73 -13.32 -91.27
CA LYS A 218 3.14 -11.92 -91.07
C LYS A 218 4.23 -11.82 -90.01
N MET A 219 5.21 -10.94 -90.25
CA MET A 219 6.26 -10.62 -89.29
C MET A 219 5.81 -9.39 -88.47
N VAL A 220 5.78 -9.53 -87.15
CA VAL A 220 5.36 -8.47 -86.23
C VAL A 220 6.53 -8.12 -85.32
N ASN A 221 6.84 -6.83 -85.21
CA ASN A 221 7.85 -6.36 -84.28
C ASN A 221 7.24 -6.20 -82.90
N VAL A 222 7.70 -7.01 -81.95
CA VAL A 222 7.32 -6.90 -80.53
C VAL A 222 8.45 -6.29 -79.73
N LYS A 223 8.10 -5.53 -78.70
CA LYS A 223 9.09 -4.95 -77.78
C LYS A 223 9.23 -5.88 -76.57
N PRO A 224 10.39 -6.51 -76.35
CA PRO A 224 10.60 -7.33 -75.17
C PRO A 224 10.61 -6.45 -73.92
N ARG A 225 9.99 -6.94 -72.84
CA ARG A 225 9.97 -6.27 -71.53
C ARG A 225 10.20 -7.30 -70.43
N PRO A 226 11.03 -6.99 -69.43
CA PRO A 226 11.23 -7.89 -68.31
C PRO A 226 9.97 -7.88 -67.44
N VAL A 227 9.49 -9.07 -67.08
CA VAL A 227 8.35 -9.24 -66.16
C VAL A 227 8.89 -9.68 -64.82
N LYS A 228 8.65 -8.88 -63.77
CA LYS A 228 8.95 -9.26 -62.39
C LYS A 228 7.74 -9.97 -61.81
N LEU A 229 7.85 -11.29 -61.63
CA LEU A 229 6.87 -12.05 -60.85
C LEU A 229 7.13 -11.80 -59.36
N GLY A 230 6.06 -11.67 -58.58
CA GLY A 230 6.17 -11.62 -57.13
C GLY A 230 6.69 -12.94 -56.56
N PRO A 231 7.16 -12.97 -55.30
CA PRO A 231 7.60 -14.21 -54.67
C PRO A 231 6.42 -15.19 -54.55
N SER A 232 6.66 -16.47 -54.85
CA SER A 232 5.75 -17.55 -54.48
C SER A 232 5.83 -17.74 -52.97
N VAL A 233 4.68 -17.68 -52.28
CA VAL A 233 4.64 -17.87 -50.83
C VAL A 233 3.87 -19.15 -50.51
N LYS A 234 4.53 -20.07 -49.82
CA LYS A 234 3.90 -21.24 -49.20
C LYS A 234 3.64 -20.93 -47.74
N PHE A 235 2.38 -20.82 -47.37
CA PHE A 235 1.96 -20.72 -45.98
C PHE A 235 1.61 -22.10 -45.48
N GLU A 236 2.28 -22.55 -44.42
CA GLU A 236 1.92 -23.77 -43.72
C GLU A 236 1.30 -23.41 -42.37
N ILE A 237 0.08 -23.89 -42.15
CA ILE A 237 -0.59 -23.80 -40.86
C ILE A 237 -0.45 -25.18 -40.22
N HIS A 238 0.40 -25.26 -39.19
CA HIS A 238 0.56 -26.48 -38.39
C HIS A 238 -0.43 -26.42 -37.23
N MET A 239 -1.46 -27.26 -37.30
CA MET A 239 -2.45 -27.39 -36.23
C MET A 239 -2.18 -28.69 -35.47
N LYS A 240 -1.89 -28.56 -34.17
CA LYS A 240 -1.85 -29.68 -33.23
C LYS A 240 -3.12 -29.62 -32.40
N VAL A 241 -3.95 -30.64 -32.54
CA VAL A 241 -5.19 -30.77 -31.76
C VAL A 241 -5.03 -31.94 -30.80
N ALA A 242 -5.11 -31.63 -29.50
CA ALA A 242 -5.05 -32.65 -28.47
C ALA A 242 -6.39 -33.39 -28.41
N LYS A 243 -6.37 -34.71 -28.60
CA LYS A 243 -7.61 -35.52 -28.70
C LYS A 243 -8.26 -35.82 -27.35
N LYS A 244 -7.49 -35.76 -26.26
CA LYS A 244 -7.91 -36.12 -24.91
C LYS A 244 -7.89 -34.95 -23.93
N LYS A 245 -7.68 -33.73 -24.42
CA LYS A 245 -7.41 -32.60 -23.54
C LYS A 245 -8.05 -31.32 -24.03
N ILE A 246 -8.86 -30.71 -23.18
CA ILE A 246 -9.43 -29.38 -23.42
C ILE A 246 -8.92 -28.41 -22.35
N ARG A 247 -8.83 -27.14 -22.74
CA ARG A 247 -8.55 -26.03 -21.83
C ARG A 247 -9.82 -25.20 -21.70
N PHE A 248 -10.14 -24.79 -20.49
CA PHE A 248 -11.22 -23.85 -20.21
C PHE A 248 -10.69 -22.63 -19.44
N SER A 249 -11.42 -21.53 -19.54
CA SER A 249 -11.18 -20.28 -18.83
C SER A 249 -12.51 -19.71 -18.33
N ASN A 250 -12.47 -18.73 -17.42
CA ASN A 250 -13.64 -18.06 -16.83
C ASN A 250 -14.52 -18.95 -15.93
N ALA A 251 -13.96 -20.01 -15.35
CA ALA A 251 -14.58 -20.76 -14.26
C ALA A 251 -14.27 -20.08 -12.92
N LEU A 252 -15.02 -19.01 -12.60
CA LEU A 252 -14.83 -18.25 -11.36
C LEU A 252 -14.99 -19.14 -10.11
N PRO A 253 -14.19 -18.92 -9.05
CA PRO A 253 -14.19 -19.74 -7.84
C PRO A 253 -15.40 -19.41 -6.94
N VAL A 254 -16.59 -19.80 -7.36
CA VAL A 254 -17.84 -19.61 -6.59
C VAL A 254 -17.94 -20.60 -5.42
N LEU A 255 -17.16 -21.68 -5.47
CA LEU A 255 -17.12 -22.74 -4.46
C LEU A 255 -15.66 -22.99 -4.03
N PRO A 256 -15.43 -23.68 -2.89
CA PRO A 256 -14.11 -24.18 -2.54
C PRO A 256 -13.49 -24.99 -3.69
N GLU A 257 -12.17 -24.89 -3.83
CA GLU A 257 -11.42 -25.43 -4.98
C GLU A 257 -11.69 -26.92 -5.27
N GLU A 258 -11.83 -27.73 -4.23
CA GLU A 258 -12.20 -29.14 -4.34
C GLU A 258 -13.59 -29.33 -4.96
N ARG A 259 -14.59 -28.61 -4.44
CA ARG A 259 -15.97 -28.64 -4.99
C ARG A 259 -16.06 -28.06 -6.40
N MET A 260 -15.20 -27.12 -6.76
CA MET A 260 -15.11 -26.61 -8.13
C MET A 260 -14.62 -27.71 -9.08
N ARG A 261 -13.60 -28.48 -8.69
CA ARG A 261 -13.09 -29.60 -9.49
C ARG A 261 -14.19 -30.66 -9.71
N ASP A 262 -14.88 -31.06 -8.65
CA ASP A 262 -15.98 -32.03 -8.75
C ASP A 262 -17.09 -31.56 -9.69
N ARG A 263 -17.47 -30.27 -9.58
CA ARG A 263 -18.53 -29.69 -10.43
C ARG A 263 -18.11 -29.64 -11.90
N LEU A 264 -16.85 -29.31 -12.17
CA LEU A 264 -16.31 -29.30 -13.53
C LEU A 264 -16.28 -30.72 -14.09
N GLU A 265 -15.76 -31.68 -13.34
CA GLU A 265 -15.72 -33.09 -13.72
C GLU A 265 -17.11 -33.61 -14.10
N VAL A 266 -18.11 -33.44 -13.21
CA VAL A 266 -19.50 -33.86 -13.49
C VAL A 266 -20.08 -33.16 -14.72
N SER A 267 -19.69 -31.91 -14.97
CA SER A 267 -20.19 -31.16 -16.14
C SER A 267 -19.58 -31.67 -17.44
N PHE A 268 -18.29 -31.98 -17.43
CA PHE A 268 -17.55 -32.48 -18.60
C PHE A 268 -17.73 -33.99 -18.81
N SER A 269 -18.22 -34.74 -17.81
CA SER A 269 -18.62 -36.14 -17.96
C SER A 269 -19.99 -36.33 -18.62
N LYS A 270 -20.77 -35.26 -18.82
CA LYS A 270 -22.10 -35.33 -19.43
C LYS A 270 -22.03 -35.35 -20.96
N VAL A 271 -22.34 -36.50 -21.54
CA VAL A 271 -22.45 -36.68 -23.00
C VAL A 271 -23.49 -35.74 -23.62
N SER A 272 -24.58 -35.41 -22.91
CA SER A 272 -25.59 -34.45 -23.39
C SER A 272 -25.06 -33.02 -23.60
N ARG A 273 -23.87 -32.70 -23.08
CA ARG A 273 -23.17 -31.43 -23.27
C ARG A 273 -21.93 -31.57 -24.16
N GLY A 274 -21.83 -32.67 -24.92
CA GLY A 274 -20.66 -33.00 -25.73
C GLY A 274 -19.43 -33.41 -24.91
N GLY A 275 -19.64 -33.74 -23.63
CA GLY A 275 -18.62 -34.26 -22.73
C GLY A 275 -18.38 -35.77 -22.90
N GLY A 276 -17.47 -36.32 -22.09
CA GLY A 276 -17.08 -37.72 -22.11
C GLY A 276 -16.37 -38.12 -20.82
N GLU A 277 -15.97 -39.37 -20.69
CA GLU A 277 -15.32 -39.88 -19.49
C GLU A 277 -14.05 -39.10 -19.13
N VAL A 278 -14.09 -38.39 -18.01
CA VAL A 278 -13.00 -37.55 -17.50
C VAL A 278 -12.02 -38.42 -16.71
N ASP A 279 -10.73 -38.32 -17.04
CA ASP A 279 -9.61 -38.93 -16.33
C ASP A 279 -9.08 -38.01 -15.22
N LYS A 280 -8.95 -36.71 -15.52
CA LYS A 280 -8.39 -35.73 -14.58
C LYS A 280 -8.91 -34.32 -14.83
N VAL A 281 -9.09 -33.56 -13.75
CA VAL A 281 -9.36 -32.12 -13.78
C VAL A 281 -8.21 -31.36 -13.11
N ALA A 282 -7.57 -30.47 -13.87
CA ALA A 282 -6.65 -29.48 -13.32
C ALA A 282 -7.35 -28.11 -13.31
N TYR A 283 -7.53 -27.52 -12.14
CA TYR A 283 -8.18 -26.23 -11.97
C TYR A 283 -7.28 -25.30 -11.17
N ASP A 284 -7.18 -24.06 -11.63
CA ASP A 284 -6.51 -22.98 -10.95
C ASP A 284 -7.56 -21.94 -10.52
N LYS A 285 -7.71 -21.78 -9.20
CA LYS A 285 -8.69 -20.87 -8.60
C LYS A 285 -8.35 -19.40 -8.80
N ASP A 286 -7.07 -19.06 -8.90
CA ASP A 286 -6.61 -17.67 -8.95
C ASP A 286 -6.89 -17.09 -10.35
N THR A 287 -6.81 -17.93 -11.39
CA THR A 287 -7.08 -17.56 -12.77
C THR A 287 -8.44 -18.01 -13.30
N GLY A 288 -9.18 -18.82 -12.53
CA GLY A 288 -10.44 -19.43 -12.97
C GLY A 288 -10.30 -20.25 -14.25
N SER A 289 -9.12 -20.82 -14.49
CA SER A 289 -8.76 -21.52 -15.72
C SER A 289 -8.29 -22.93 -15.41
N GLY A 290 -8.31 -23.81 -16.41
CA GLY A 290 -7.93 -25.19 -16.17
C GLY A 290 -7.93 -26.08 -17.40
N GLN A 291 -7.70 -27.35 -17.16
CA GLN A 291 -7.61 -28.39 -18.18
C GLN A 291 -8.43 -29.61 -17.75
N ILE A 292 -9.16 -30.19 -18.69
CA ILE A 292 -9.86 -31.46 -18.52
C ILE A 292 -9.15 -32.48 -19.39
N PHE A 293 -8.83 -33.62 -18.79
CA PHE A 293 -8.24 -34.77 -19.45
C PHE A 293 -9.31 -35.85 -19.55
N PHE A 294 -9.49 -36.42 -20.73
CA PHE A 294 -10.47 -37.47 -21.01
C PHE A 294 -9.77 -38.81 -21.16
N LEU A 295 -10.41 -39.87 -20.67
CA LEU A 295 -9.87 -41.23 -20.73
C LEU A 295 -9.80 -41.72 -22.19
N ASN A 296 -10.89 -41.48 -22.93
CA ASN A 296 -11.06 -41.90 -24.31
C ASN A 296 -10.86 -40.73 -25.28
N SER A 297 -9.97 -40.91 -26.27
CA SER A 297 -9.80 -40.00 -27.41
C SER A 297 -10.91 -40.30 -28.40
N GLY A 298 -11.95 -39.48 -28.42
CA GLY A 298 -13.13 -39.75 -29.23
C GLY A 298 -13.50 -38.58 -30.13
N ASP A 299 -13.81 -38.90 -31.39
CA ASP A 299 -14.60 -38.12 -32.35
C ASP A 299 -16.01 -37.71 -31.80
N GLN A 300 -16.28 -37.94 -30.51
CA GLN A 300 -17.52 -37.70 -29.77
C GLN A 300 -17.41 -36.53 -28.77
N ILE A 301 -16.20 -36.03 -28.50
CA ILE A 301 -16.01 -34.87 -27.61
C ILE A 301 -16.24 -33.60 -28.44
N SER A 302 -17.50 -33.20 -28.56
CA SER A 302 -17.94 -31.96 -29.17
C SER A 302 -18.40 -31.00 -28.08
N VAL A 303 -17.47 -30.61 -27.19
CA VAL A 303 -17.76 -29.62 -26.16
C VAL A 303 -17.99 -28.28 -26.83
N PHE A 304 -19.25 -27.89 -26.97
CA PHE A 304 -19.62 -26.53 -27.31
C PHE A 304 -19.52 -25.69 -26.03
N LEU A 305 -18.49 -24.83 -25.96
CA LEU A 305 -18.33 -23.79 -24.93
C LEU A 305 -19.07 -22.51 -25.35
#